data_AF-A0A2T7FSM8-F1
#
_entry.id   AF-A0A2T7FSM8-F1
#
_cell.length_a   1.000
_cell.length_b   1.000
_cell.length_c   1.000
_cell.angle_alpha   90.00
_cell.angle_beta   90.00
_cell.angle_gamma   90.00
#
_symmetry.space_group_name_H-M   'P 1'
#
loop_
_entity.id
_entity.type
_entity.pdbx_description
1 polymer ?
#
loop_
_entity_poly.entity_id
_entity_poly.type
_entity_poly.pdbx_seq_one_letter_code
_entity_poly.pdbx_strand_id
1 'polypeptide(L)'
;MLICWSPYPGTFNPRQPTAYLLDHAVTKTVGQKSVNEARSPRPEVLLGHPAVVQAAINGLGFKRRYSLCTLSFAASEICVEAFNRGNSGVRDAVAVTTSAFLEFTYAGIPVDSRPPVLVSTHTHTGRLEVNFTLPRFVIDGGGAVRSFNPCPPGNGNRWRWDRLGDALTKHFDWINPRDIEC
;
A
#
# COMPACT_ATOMS: atom_id res chain seq x y z
N MET A 1 9.15 -10.33 4.30
CA MET A 1 8.17 -9.26 4.00
C MET A 1 6.75 -9.83 3.93
N LEU A 2 5.74 -9.12 4.45
CA LEU A 2 4.32 -9.48 4.38
C LEU A 2 3.52 -8.51 3.49
N ILE A 3 2.54 -9.04 2.73
CA ILE A 3 1.59 -8.25 1.94
C ILE A 3 0.21 -8.31 2.60
N CYS A 4 -0.25 -7.20 3.15
CA CYS A 4 -1.48 -7.12 3.93
C CYS A 4 -2.51 -6.23 3.22
N TRP A 5 -3.68 -6.77 2.91
CA TRP A 5 -4.80 -5.99 2.37
C TRP A 5 -5.74 -5.55 3.50
N SER A 6 -6.07 -4.27 3.52
CA SER A 6 -7.03 -3.75 4.49
C SER A 6 -8.43 -4.31 4.22
N PRO A 7 -9.12 -4.84 5.25
CA PRO A 7 -10.50 -5.31 5.10
C PRO A 7 -11.49 -4.15 4.97
N TYR A 8 -11.08 -2.92 5.33
CA TYR A 8 -11.97 -1.76 5.33
C TYR A 8 -12.26 -1.32 3.89
N PRO A 9 -13.51 -1.48 3.40
CA PRO A 9 -13.91 -0.92 2.13
C PRO A 9 -13.89 0.60 2.29
N GLY A 10 -13.25 1.31 1.36
CA GLY A 10 -12.95 2.74 1.49
C GLY A 10 -14.07 3.57 2.14
N THR A 11 -13.69 4.36 3.15
CA THR A 11 -14.65 5.15 3.94
C THR A 11 -15.30 6.26 3.09
N PHE A 12 -16.48 6.73 3.50
CA PHE A 12 -17.13 7.91 2.88
C PHE A 12 -16.49 9.24 3.30
N ASN A 13 -15.54 9.22 4.23
CA ASN A 13 -14.86 10.43 4.67
C ASN A 13 -14.01 10.99 3.50
N PRO A 14 -14.25 12.24 3.06
CA PRO A 14 -13.58 12.82 1.89
C PRO A 14 -12.10 13.14 2.09
N ARG A 15 -11.60 13.08 3.35
CA ARG A 15 -10.17 13.22 3.68
C ARG A 15 -9.44 11.88 3.72
N GLN A 16 -10.17 10.77 3.61
CA GLN A 16 -9.61 9.42 3.68
C GLN A 16 -9.45 8.82 2.27
N PRO A 17 -8.37 8.05 2.03
CA PRO A 17 -7.43 7.52 3.02
C PRO A 17 -6.21 8.42 3.32
N THR A 18 -6.07 9.54 2.62
CA THR A 18 -4.87 10.37 2.66
C THR A 18 -4.52 10.85 4.06
N ALA A 19 -5.49 11.39 4.80
CA ALA A 19 -5.29 11.85 6.17
C ALA A 19 -4.84 10.71 7.09
N TYR A 20 -5.49 9.53 7.02
CA TYR A 20 -5.05 8.39 7.82
C TYR A 20 -3.63 7.95 7.50
N LEU A 21 -3.17 8.07 6.25
CA LEU A 21 -1.82 7.62 5.89
C LEU A 21 -0.73 8.66 6.12
N LEU A 22 -1.03 9.96 6.05
CA LEU A 22 -0.02 11.01 6.04
C LEU A 22 -0.02 11.90 7.29
N ASP A 23 -1.11 11.91 8.06
CA ASP A 23 -1.18 12.76 9.24
C ASP A 23 -0.15 12.32 10.30
N HIS A 24 0.42 13.32 10.99
CA HIS A 24 1.38 13.15 12.07
C HIS A 24 0.76 12.46 13.29
N ALA A 25 -0.56 12.58 13.48
CA ALA A 25 -1.27 11.88 14.53
C ALA A 25 -2.60 11.39 13.99
N VAL A 26 -2.97 10.17 14.37
CA VAL A 26 -4.26 9.59 14.00
C VAL A 26 -4.97 9.04 15.22
N THR A 27 -6.26 9.32 15.31
CA THR A 27 -7.12 8.70 16.31
C THR A 27 -7.63 7.37 15.78
N LYS A 28 -7.29 6.28 16.48
CA LYS A 28 -7.73 4.92 16.18
C LYS A 28 -8.66 4.41 17.27
N THR A 29 -9.67 3.65 16.89
CA THR A 29 -10.49 2.90 17.84
C THR A 29 -9.88 1.52 18.07
N VAL A 30 -9.46 1.24 19.29
CA VAL A 30 -8.90 -0.06 19.71
C VAL A 30 -9.83 -0.64 20.77
N GLY A 31 -10.60 -1.67 20.39
CA GLY A 31 -11.70 -2.16 21.21
C GLY A 31 -12.76 -1.07 21.39
N GLN A 32 -13.04 -0.70 22.65
CA GLN A 32 -13.97 0.39 23.01
C GLN A 32 -13.26 1.72 23.30
N LYS A 33 -11.93 1.79 23.14
CA LYS A 33 -11.14 2.98 23.47
C LYS A 33 -10.69 3.73 22.23
N SER A 34 -10.70 5.05 22.31
CA SER A 34 -10.10 5.94 21.32
C SER A 34 -8.66 6.21 21.74
N VAL A 35 -7.70 5.86 20.87
CA VAL A 35 -6.26 6.03 21.11
C VAL A 35 -5.72 7.00 20.07
N ASN A 36 -5.06 8.06 20.51
CA ASN A 36 -4.34 8.97 19.63
C ASN A 36 -2.91 8.45 19.45
N GLU A 37 -2.54 8.13 18.21
CA GLU A 37 -1.22 7.61 17.86
C GLU A 37 -0.42 8.68 17.13
N ALA A 38 0.62 9.19 17.79
CA ALA A 38 1.59 10.08 17.18
C ALA A 38 2.59 9.27 16.32
N ARG A 39 2.97 9.81 15.18
CA ARG A 39 3.90 9.19 14.22
C ARG A 39 5.17 10.03 14.12
N SER A 40 6.25 9.50 14.68
CA SER A 40 7.60 10.05 14.57
C SER A 40 8.56 8.95 14.10
N PRO A 41 9.25 9.13 12.95
CA PRO A 41 9.16 10.26 12.04
C PRO A 41 7.82 10.34 11.31
N ARG A 42 7.57 11.48 10.65
CA ARG A 42 6.36 11.67 9.83
C ARG A 42 6.34 10.67 8.67
N PRO A 43 5.15 10.21 8.25
CA PRO A 43 5.01 9.44 7.03
C PRO A 43 5.64 10.16 5.84
N GLU A 44 6.44 9.42 5.05
CA GLU A 44 7.04 9.93 3.82
C GLU A 44 6.17 9.52 2.62
N VAL A 45 6.04 10.38 1.62
CA VAL A 45 5.43 10.02 0.33
C VAL A 45 6.55 9.53 -0.59
N LEU A 46 6.44 8.29 -1.08
CA LEU A 46 7.39 7.70 -2.03
C LEU A 46 6.95 7.91 -3.49
N LEU A 47 5.65 7.88 -3.74
CA LEU A 47 5.09 7.98 -5.09
C LEU A 47 3.71 8.63 -5.07
N GLY A 48 3.46 9.46 -6.07
CA GLY A 48 2.15 10.04 -6.34
C GLY A 48 1.87 11.32 -5.57
N HIS A 49 0.72 11.93 -5.89
CA HIS A 49 0.31 13.21 -5.32
C HIS A 49 -0.95 13.01 -4.47
N PRO A 50 -0.87 13.25 -3.14
CA PRO A 50 -1.98 12.98 -2.23
C PRO A 50 -3.29 13.66 -2.65
N ALA A 51 -3.22 14.93 -3.06
CA ALA A 51 -4.39 15.69 -3.51
C ALA A 51 -5.03 15.09 -4.78
N VAL A 52 -4.22 14.65 -5.75
CA VAL A 52 -4.69 14.07 -7.01
C VAL A 52 -5.40 12.73 -6.74
N VAL A 53 -4.80 11.88 -5.92
CA VAL A 53 -5.37 10.58 -5.56
C VAL A 53 -6.66 10.74 -4.76
N GLN A 54 -6.69 11.68 -3.81
CA GLN A 54 -7.89 11.98 -3.04
C GLN A 54 -9.04 12.52 -3.90
N ALA A 55 -8.73 13.41 -4.86
CA ALA A 55 -9.71 13.92 -5.80
C ALA A 55 -10.27 12.79 -6.70
N ALA A 56 -9.39 11.93 -7.22
CA ALA A 56 -9.80 10.78 -8.02
C ALA A 56 -10.74 9.85 -7.24
N ILE A 57 -10.40 9.52 -5.98
CA ILE A 57 -11.25 8.70 -5.09
C ILE A 57 -12.61 9.37 -4.84
N ASN A 58 -12.61 10.68 -4.57
CA ASN A 58 -13.83 11.42 -4.25
C ASN A 58 -14.79 11.52 -5.45
N GLY A 59 -14.26 11.52 -6.68
CA GLY A 59 -15.05 11.53 -7.91
C GLY A 59 -15.73 10.20 -8.27
N LEU A 60 -15.43 9.09 -7.57
CA LEU A 60 -16.00 7.78 -7.89
C LEU A 60 -17.40 7.60 -7.30
N GLY A 61 -18.37 7.23 -8.15
CA GLY A 61 -19.72 6.82 -7.76
C GLY A 61 -19.85 5.38 -7.25
N PHE A 62 -18.75 4.64 -7.11
CA PHE A 62 -18.78 3.23 -6.69
C PHE A 62 -18.94 3.07 -5.18
N LYS A 63 -19.60 1.99 -4.74
CA LYS A 63 -19.73 1.63 -3.31
C LYS A 63 -18.36 1.46 -2.63
N ARG A 64 -17.35 0.97 -3.35
CA ARG A 64 -15.98 0.81 -2.86
C ARG A 64 -15.04 1.63 -3.75
N ARG A 65 -14.55 2.75 -3.22
CA ARG A 65 -13.81 3.76 -3.99
C ARG A 65 -12.30 3.54 -4.03
N TYR A 66 -11.73 2.91 -3.01
CA TYR A 66 -10.31 2.59 -2.95
C TYR A 66 -10.05 1.28 -2.20
N SER A 67 -8.86 0.74 -2.40
CA SER A 67 -8.27 -0.33 -1.61
C SER A 67 -6.98 0.18 -0.95
N LEU A 68 -6.68 -0.34 0.24
CA LEU A 68 -5.41 -0.12 0.92
C LEU A 68 -4.65 -1.43 1.01
N CYS A 69 -3.35 -1.38 0.73
CA CYS A 69 -2.43 -2.48 0.95
C CYS A 69 -1.19 -1.97 1.70
N THR A 70 -0.63 -2.79 2.57
CA THR A 70 0.61 -2.51 3.30
C THR A 70 1.59 -3.63 3.03
N LEU A 71 2.79 -3.28 2.57
CA LEU A 71 3.96 -4.15 2.61
C LEU A 71 4.67 -3.91 3.93
N SER A 72 4.79 -4.93 4.78
CA SER A 72 5.47 -4.83 6.07
C SER A 72 6.77 -5.62 6.02
N PHE A 73 7.87 -4.96 6.36
CA PHE A 73 9.21 -5.55 6.38
C PHE A 73 9.60 -5.81 7.82
N ALA A 74 10.22 -6.96 8.08
CA ALA A 74 10.86 -7.19 9.37
C ALA A 74 12.09 -6.27 9.51
N ALA A 75 12.47 -5.92 10.73
CA ALA A 75 13.63 -5.07 10.99
C ALA A 75 14.95 -5.69 10.49
N SER A 76 15.01 -7.03 10.37
CA SER A 76 16.13 -7.78 9.80
C SER A 76 16.17 -7.74 8.26
N GLU A 77 15.05 -7.42 7.59
CA GLU A 77 14.96 -7.36 6.13
C GLU A 77 15.32 -5.96 5.62
N ILE A 78 14.77 -4.94 6.27
CA ILE A 78 15.03 -3.53 5.97
C ILE A 78 15.36 -2.79 7.26
N CYS A 79 16.59 -2.26 7.35
CA CYS A 79 17.00 -1.36 8.42
C CYS A 79 16.29 -0.01 8.28
N VAL A 80 15.39 0.30 9.21
CA VAL A 80 14.61 1.54 9.24
C VAL A 80 15.50 2.78 9.33
N GLU A 81 16.57 2.75 10.12
CA GLU A 81 17.48 3.89 10.23
C GLU A 81 18.21 4.17 8.92
N ALA A 82 18.70 3.12 8.24
CA ALA A 82 19.34 3.24 6.94
C ALA A 82 18.35 3.78 5.88
N PHE A 83 17.11 3.28 5.88
CA PHE A 83 16.05 3.79 5.03
C PHE A 83 15.81 5.29 5.27
N ASN A 84 15.61 5.70 6.52
CA ASN A 84 15.34 7.10 6.89
C ASN A 84 16.51 8.04 6.59
N ARG A 85 17.75 7.54 6.62
CA ARG A 85 18.95 8.28 6.21
C ARG A 85 19.16 8.32 4.69
N GLY A 86 18.29 7.69 3.90
CA GLY A 86 18.37 7.70 2.44
C GLY A 86 19.45 6.79 1.87
N ASN A 87 19.82 5.71 2.57
CA ASN A 87 20.76 4.72 2.03
C ASN A 87 20.25 4.16 0.69
N SER A 88 21.06 4.28 -0.37
CA SER A 88 20.64 3.94 -1.74
C SER A 88 20.22 2.48 -1.88
N GLY A 89 21.01 1.52 -1.40
CA GLY A 89 20.67 0.10 -1.53
C GLY A 89 19.34 -0.27 -0.88
N VAL A 90 19.05 0.29 0.31
CA VAL A 90 17.77 0.10 0.99
C VAL A 90 16.62 0.78 0.25
N ARG A 91 16.85 2.00 -0.26
CA ARG A 91 15.84 2.76 -1.03
C ARG A 91 15.53 2.09 -2.37
N ASP A 92 16.54 1.53 -3.04
CA ASP A 92 16.42 0.82 -4.30
C ASP A 92 15.62 -0.48 -4.12
N ALA A 93 15.88 -1.24 -3.05
CA ALA A 93 15.10 -2.43 -2.75
C ALA A 93 13.61 -2.11 -2.52
N VAL A 94 13.32 -1.00 -1.81
CA VAL A 94 11.96 -0.50 -1.63
C VAL A 94 11.36 -0.05 -2.97
N ALA A 95 12.10 0.67 -3.81
CA ALA A 95 11.63 1.14 -5.11
C ALA A 95 11.31 -0.02 -6.08
N VAL A 96 12.17 -1.04 -6.14
CA VAL A 96 11.94 -2.26 -6.94
C VAL A 96 10.70 -2.99 -6.43
N THR A 97 10.57 -3.15 -5.11
CA THR A 97 9.42 -3.79 -4.49
C THR A 97 8.12 -3.03 -4.75
N THR A 98 8.14 -1.69 -4.63
CA THR A 98 7.00 -0.82 -4.95
C THR A 98 6.61 -0.93 -6.41
N SER A 99 7.58 -0.93 -7.33
CA SER A 99 7.33 -1.05 -8.76
C SER A 99 6.75 -2.42 -9.13
N ALA A 100 7.34 -3.50 -8.61
CA ALA A 100 6.84 -4.86 -8.81
C ALA A 100 5.41 -5.04 -8.28
N PHE A 101 5.10 -4.47 -7.11
CA PHE A 101 3.75 -4.50 -6.57
C PHE A 101 2.74 -3.78 -7.48
N LEU A 102 3.07 -2.60 -8.00
CA LEU A 102 2.19 -1.85 -8.88
C LEU A 102 2.00 -2.53 -10.24
N GLU A 103 3.06 -3.06 -10.85
CA GLU A 103 2.96 -3.82 -12.09
C GLU A 103 2.13 -5.09 -11.92
N PHE A 104 2.31 -5.79 -10.80
CA PHE A 104 1.49 -6.96 -10.48
C PHE A 104 0.02 -6.60 -10.23
N THR A 105 -0.23 -5.47 -9.56
CA THR A 105 -1.58 -4.95 -9.30
C THR A 105 -2.32 -4.67 -10.59
N TYR A 106 -1.66 -4.06 -11.57
CA TYR A 106 -2.26 -3.60 -12.82
C TYR A 106 -1.86 -4.46 -14.02
N ALA A 107 -1.50 -5.73 -13.79
CA ALA A 107 -1.12 -6.66 -14.83
C ALA A 107 -2.22 -6.76 -15.91
N GLY A 108 -1.86 -6.54 -17.17
CA GLY A 108 -2.79 -6.51 -18.30
C GLY A 108 -3.56 -5.20 -18.49
N ILE A 109 -3.34 -4.18 -17.65
CA ILE A 109 -3.94 -2.84 -17.80
C ILE A 109 -2.88 -1.88 -18.35
N PRO A 110 -3.12 -1.24 -19.51
CA PRO A 110 -2.23 -0.23 -20.09
C PRO A 110 -1.95 0.91 -19.11
N VAL A 111 -0.74 1.48 -19.13
CA VAL A 111 -0.33 2.52 -18.17
C VAL A 111 -1.29 3.72 -18.16
N ASP A 112 -1.71 4.19 -19.33
CA ASP A 112 -2.64 5.32 -19.47
C ASP A 112 -4.07 5.02 -19.00
N SER A 113 -4.40 3.73 -18.84
CA SER A 113 -5.67 3.25 -18.29
C SER A 113 -5.65 3.10 -16.77
N ARG A 114 -4.48 3.22 -16.12
CA ARG A 114 -4.32 3.04 -14.67
C ARG A 114 -4.70 4.31 -13.92
N PRO A 115 -5.30 4.19 -12.72
CA PRO A 115 -5.59 5.34 -11.88
C PRO A 115 -4.31 5.91 -11.26
N PRO A 116 -4.32 7.17 -10.80
CA PRO A 116 -3.24 7.68 -9.96
C PRO A 116 -3.18 6.89 -8.65
N VAL A 117 -1.99 6.53 -8.20
CA VAL A 117 -1.76 5.83 -6.93
C VAL A 117 -0.98 6.71 -5.96
N LEU A 118 -1.14 6.47 -4.66
CA LEU A 118 -0.32 7.09 -3.62
C LEU A 118 0.41 5.98 -2.86
N VAL A 119 1.73 6.11 -2.75
CA VAL A 119 2.56 5.22 -1.94
C VAL A 119 3.24 6.05 -0.85
N SER A 120 3.10 5.63 0.40
CA SER A 120 3.70 6.30 1.55
C SER A 120 4.35 5.30 2.50
N THR A 121 5.16 5.76 3.44
CA THR A 121 5.78 4.90 4.45
C THR A 121 5.33 5.22 5.86
N HIS A 122 5.31 4.22 6.73
CA HIS A 122 5.29 4.36 8.18
C HIS A 122 6.53 3.66 8.74
N THR A 123 7.28 4.34 9.60
CA THR A 123 8.46 3.76 10.27
C THR A 123 8.43 3.94 11.79
N HIS A 124 7.41 4.59 12.33
CA HIS A 124 7.29 4.93 13.76
C HIS A 124 7.08 3.71 14.67
N THR A 125 6.77 2.54 14.08
CA THR A 125 6.56 1.28 14.79
C THR A 125 7.85 0.45 14.93
N GLY A 126 9.01 0.99 14.51
CA GLY A 126 10.30 0.27 14.55
C GLY A 126 10.50 -0.70 13.38
N ARG A 127 9.57 -0.75 12.43
CA ARG A 127 9.66 -1.50 11.18
C ARG A 127 9.24 -0.62 10.01
N LEU A 128 9.68 -0.96 8.81
CA LEU A 128 9.23 -0.28 7.60
C LEU A 128 7.88 -0.86 7.16
N GLU A 129 6.90 0.00 7.00
CA GLU A 129 5.64 -0.31 6.33
C GLU A 129 5.49 0.60 5.11
N VAL A 130 5.29 0.02 3.92
CA VAL A 130 5.00 0.74 2.69
C VAL A 130 3.52 0.58 2.37
N ASN A 131 2.79 1.67 2.41
CA ASN A 131 1.34 1.74 2.29
C ASN A 131 0.93 2.23 0.90
N PHE A 132 0.02 1.50 0.27
CA PHE A 132 -0.50 1.76 -1.06
C PHE A 132 -1.96 2.17 -0.96
N THR A 133 -2.28 3.34 -1.51
CA THR A 133 -3.65 3.75 -1.81
C THR A 133 -3.93 3.55 -3.29
N LEU A 134 -4.88 2.66 -3.56
CA LEU A 134 -5.25 2.26 -4.91
C LEU A 134 -6.71 2.62 -5.17
N PRO A 135 -7.01 3.70 -5.94
CA PRO A 135 -8.37 3.96 -6.39
C PRO A 135 -8.92 2.77 -7.18
N ARG A 136 -10.19 2.45 -6.94
CA ARG A 136 -10.84 1.23 -7.47
C ARG A 136 -11.49 1.46 -8.82
N PHE A 137 -10.70 1.98 -9.76
CA PHE A 137 -11.11 2.15 -11.15
C PHE A 137 -9.96 1.95 -12.14
N VAL A 138 -10.34 1.73 -13.38
CA VAL A 138 -9.50 1.85 -14.58
C VAL A 138 -10.27 2.63 -15.64
N ILE A 139 -9.57 3.13 -16.64
CA ILE A 139 -10.16 3.80 -17.80
C ILE A 139 -10.15 2.82 -18.98
N ASP A 140 -11.32 2.50 -19.53
CA ASP A 140 -11.40 1.63 -20.71
C ASP A 140 -10.97 2.36 -22.01
N GLY A 141 -10.85 1.63 -23.12
CA GLY A 141 -10.41 2.20 -24.39
C GLY A 141 -11.32 3.29 -24.97
N GLY A 142 -12.55 3.43 -24.46
CA GLY A 142 -13.47 4.51 -24.79
C GLY A 142 -13.41 5.71 -23.84
N GLY A 143 -12.49 5.70 -22.87
CA GLY A 143 -12.36 6.75 -21.86
C GLY A 143 -13.33 6.61 -20.69
N ALA A 144 -14.13 5.53 -20.62
CA ALA A 144 -15.10 5.36 -19.56
C ALA A 144 -14.44 4.76 -18.31
N VAL A 145 -14.84 5.28 -17.14
CA VAL A 145 -14.39 4.79 -15.84
C VAL A 145 -15.09 3.48 -15.50
N ARG A 146 -14.32 2.40 -15.33
CA ARG A 146 -14.81 1.07 -14.93
C ARG A 146 -14.33 0.72 -13.54
N SER A 147 -15.21 0.08 -12.75
CA SER A 147 -14.81 -0.38 -11.42
C SER A 147 -13.75 -1.47 -11.53
N PHE A 148 -12.70 -1.32 -10.73
CA PHE A 148 -11.60 -2.26 -10.66
C PHE A 148 -11.37 -2.68 -9.21
N ASN A 149 -11.12 -3.97 -8.98
CA ASN A 149 -10.74 -4.45 -7.66
C ASN A 149 -9.34 -5.05 -7.70
N PRO A 150 -8.32 -4.36 -7.15
CA PRO A 150 -6.97 -4.88 -7.12
C PRO A 150 -6.85 -6.11 -6.22
N CYS A 151 -7.78 -6.38 -5.31
CA CYS A 151 -7.82 -7.62 -4.52
C CYS A 151 -9.28 -8.11 -4.38
N PRO A 152 -9.81 -8.86 -5.36
CA PRO A 152 -11.13 -9.47 -5.25
C PRO A 152 -11.16 -10.46 -4.07
N PRO A 153 -12.30 -10.61 -3.38
CA PRO A 153 -12.43 -11.66 -2.38
C PRO A 153 -12.28 -13.04 -3.03
N GLY A 154 -11.65 -13.98 -2.32
CA GLY A 154 -11.48 -15.37 -2.77
C GLY A 154 -10.07 -15.92 -2.53
N ASN A 155 -9.96 -17.23 -2.35
CA ASN A 155 -8.71 -17.91 -2.00
C ASN A 155 -7.61 -17.73 -3.06
N GLY A 156 -7.97 -17.76 -4.36
CA GLY A 156 -7.03 -17.56 -5.45
C GLY A 156 -6.33 -16.19 -5.42
N ASN A 157 -6.99 -15.15 -4.89
CA ASN A 157 -6.36 -13.84 -4.76
C ASN A 157 -5.39 -13.74 -3.59
N ARG A 158 -5.57 -14.53 -2.54
CA ARG A 158 -4.56 -14.61 -1.46
C ARG A 158 -3.28 -15.23 -2.01
N TRP A 159 -3.40 -16.36 -2.69
CA TRP A 159 -2.24 -17.09 -3.24
C TRP A 159 -1.41 -16.27 -4.22
N ARG A 160 -2.03 -15.48 -5.11
CA ARG A 160 -1.26 -14.65 -6.05
C ARG A 160 -0.42 -13.57 -5.33
N TRP A 161 -0.94 -12.97 -4.26
CA TRP A 161 -0.20 -11.99 -3.46
C TRP A 161 0.88 -12.66 -2.62
N ASP A 162 0.61 -13.86 -2.10
CA ASP A 162 1.62 -14.66 -1.43
C ASP A 162 2.79 -14.97 -2.38
N ARG A 163 2.51 -15.38 -3.61
CA ARG A 163 3.52 -15.67 -4.64
C ARG A 163 4.37 -14.46 -5.00
N LEU A 164 3.77 -13.27 -5.12
CA LEU A 164 4.54 -12.03 -5.29
C LEU A 164 5.47 -11.80 -4.09
N GLY A 165 4.95 -11.99 -2.87
CA GLY A 165 5.74 -11.90 -1.65
C GLY A 165 6.90 -12.90 -1.61
N ASP A 166 6.67 -14.15 -2.00
CA ASP A 166 7.71 -15.19 -2.07
C ASP A 166 8.78 -14.83 -3.09
N ALA A 167 8.39 -14.36 -4.28
CA ALA A 167 9.31 -13.96 -5.33
C ALA A 167 10.22 -12.80 -4.91
N LEU A 168 9.64 -11.76 -4.30
CA LEU A 168 10.39 -10.61 -3.80
C LEU A 168 11.31 -10.97 -2.64
N THR A 169 10.79 -11.77 -1.70
CA THR A 169 11.57 -12.25 -0.56
C THR A 169 12.77 -13.06 -1.03
N LYS A 170 12.58 -13.99 -1.97
CA LYS A 170 13.67 -14.75 -2.58
C LYS A 170 14.65 -13.87 -3.35
N HIS A 171 14.17 -12.86 -4.08
CA HIS A 171 15.01 -11.96 -4.88
C HIS A 171 15.99 -11.15 -4.00
N PHE A 172 15.54 -10.71 -2.83
CA PHE A 172 16.33 -9.90 -1.90
C PHE A 172 16.96 -10.70 -0.75
N ASP A 173 16.86 -12.03 -0.76
CA ASP A 173 17.32 -12.91 0.32
C ASP A 173 16.73 -12.52 1.69
N TRP A 174 15.47 -12.11 1.71
CA TRP A 174 14.73 -11.81 2.93
C TRP A 174 14.16 -13.08 3.56
N ILE A 175 13.76 -12.96 4.83
CA ILE A 175 13.07 -14.06 5.52
C ILE A 175 11.66 -14.19 4.95
N ASN A 176 11.30 -15.39 4.51
CA ASN A 176 9.93 -15.68 4.14
C ASN A 176 9.14 -16.01 5.42
N PRO A 177 8.16 -15.18 5.81
CA PRO A 177 7.35 -15.45 7.00
C PRO A 177 6.51 -16.74 6.88
N ARG A 178 6.40 -17.32 5.68
CA ARG A 178 5.72 -18.60 5.43
C ARG A 178 6.65 -19.82 5.46
N ASP A 179 7.98 -19.62 5.47
CA ASP A 179 8.97 -20.70 5.54
C ASP A 179 9.37 -21.05 6.98
N ILE A 180 8.78 -20.36 7.98
CA ILE A 180 8.95 -20.71 9.39
C ILE A 180 8.15 -21.99 9.62
N GLU A 181 8.84 -23.14 9.63
CA GLU A 181 8.26 -24.41 10.06
C GLU A 181 7.74 -24.28 11.51
N CYS A 182 6.50 -24.72 11.74
CA CYS A 182 5.91 -24.90 13.07
C CYS A 182 6.52 -26.10 13.78
#